data_AF-A0A2T6BC98-F1
#
_entry.id   AF-A0A2T6BC98-F1
#
_cell.length_a   1.000
_cell.length_b   1.000
_cell.length_c   1.000
_cell.angle_alpha   90.00
_cell.angle_beta   90.00
_cell.angle_gamma   90.00
#
_symmetry.space_group_name_H-M   'P 1'
#
loop_
_entity.id
_entity.type
_entity.pdbx_description
1 polymer ?
#
loop_
_entity_poly.entity_id
_entity_poly.type
_entity_poly.pdbx_seq_one_letter_code
_entity_poly.pdbx_strand_id
1 'polypeptide(L)'
;MISGLILFYRYAGKNSISFGFYRKRLINIVVPYLLWSFIYLIYSQFTDPQNVPESLLGLLKNLMSGQAYYHLYFLFVMIQFYCLLPFLLWSFRKWGGWIVLSLSLWCTLGTQTLTWEETKNFFPVPLEEEMIRRSFFPWLFYFCVGGWLGLRFHRTLSHLQRLPLMGLLAVSTAAGVLLVYQMACLHREGFYTPETIIYALSILVLGLQLAQRCRFSLLEATGRRSLAIYLIHPLMLSLLTPLTKSWIPEETYPQFFFLFFVVLSISVGLTMVLERIPYGFLLKGR
;
A
#
# COMPACT_ATOMS: atom_id res chain seq x y z
N MET A 1 -5.80 1.54 -4.73
CA MET A 1 -6.68 1.45 -5.91
C MET A 1 -6.88 0.02 -6.42
N ILE A 2 -5.83 -0.71 -6.82
CA ILE A 2 -5.95 -2.08 -7.40
C ILE A 2 -6.70 -3.04 -6.47
N SER A 3 -6.37 -3.04 -5.17
CA SER A 3 -7.07 -3.87 -4.18
C SER A 3 -8.57 -3.59 -4.13
N GLY A 4 -8.97 -2.31 -4.16
CA GLY A 4 -10.38 -1.90 -4.20
C GLY A 4 -11.07 -2.38 -5.48
N LEU A 5 -10.41 -2.26 -6.64
CA LEU A 5 -10.91 -2.73 -7.92
C LEU A 5 -11.23 -4.22 -7.89
N ILE A 6 -10.27 -5.05 -7.49
CA ILE A 6 -10.44 -6.51 -7.47
C ILE A 6 -11.54 -6.92 -6.49
N LEU A 7 -11.60 -6.29 -5.30
CA LEU A 7 -12.61 -6.60 -4.29
C LEU A 7 -14.01 -6.26 -4.78
N PHE A 8 -14.24 -5.04 -5.25
CA PHE A 8 -15.56 -4.64 -5.73
C PHE A 8 -15.97 -5.39 -6.98
N TYR A 9 -15.04 -5.67 -7.91
CA TYR A 9 -15.32 -6.51 -9.07
C TYR A 9 -15.84 -7.89 -8.66
N ARG A 10 -15.18 -8.53 -7.68
CA ARG A 10 -15.56 -9.85 -7.18
C ARG A 10 -16.90 -9.87 -6.43
N TYR A 11 -17.26 -8.76 -5.78
CA TYR A 11 -18.44 -8.66 -4.91
C TYR A 11 -19.59 -7.81 -5.47
N ALA A 12 -19.45 -7.27 -6.68
CA ALA A 12 -20.43 -6.38 -7.32
C ALA A 12 -21.86 -6.95 -7.26
N GLY A 13 -22.01 -8.23 -7.61
CA GLY A 13 -23.29 -8.95 -7.66
C GLY A 13 -23.67 -9.74 -6.40
N LYS A 14 -22.94 -9.62 -5.29
CA LYS A 14 -23.24 -10.40 -4.07
C LYS A 14 -24.00 -9.57 -3.03
N ASN A 15 -25.11 -10.09 -2.51
CA ASN A 15 -25.93 -9.37 -1.54
C ASN A 15 -25.22 -9.21 -0.18
N SER A 16 -24.39 -10.17 0.23
CA SER A 16 -23.63 -10.12 1.48
C SER A 16 -22.22 -10.70 1.33
N ILE A 17 -21.33 -10.27 2.23
CA ILE A 17 -20.00 -10.85 2.40
C ILE A 17 -20.13 -12.02 3.38
N SER A 18 -19.73 -13.21 2.96
CA SER A 18 -19.79 -14.40 3.83
C SER A 18 -18.67 -14.41 4.87
N PHE A 19 -18.89 -15.10 5.99
CA PHE A 19 -17.86 -15.32 7.01
C PHE A 19 -16.57 -15.95 6.43
N GLY A 20 -16.71 -16.81 5.42
CA GLY A 20 -15.59 -17.42 4.70
C GLY A 20 -14.67 -16.41 4.00
N PHE A 21 -15.14 -15.20 3.68
CA PHE A 21 -14.29 -14.12 3.19
C PHE A 21 -13.30 -13.65 4.26
N TYR A 22 -13.80 -13.32 5.45
CA TYR A 22 -12.98 -12.84 6.56
C TYR A 22 -11.98 -13.90 7.00
N ARG A 23 -12.40 -15.17 7.08
CA ARG A 23 -11.49 -16.29 7.41
C ARG A 23 -10.31 -16.39 6.43
N LYS A 24 -10.56 -16.27 5.13
CA LYS A 24 -9.47 -16.33 4.13
C LYS A 24 -8.51 -15.15 4.25
N ARG A 25 -9.02 -13.94 4.54
CA ARG A 25 -8.18 -12.75 4.70
C ARG A 25 -7.40 -12.75 6.01
N LEU A 26 -7.98 -13.26 7.10
CA LEU A 26 -7.28 -13.52 8.34
C LEU A 26 -6.04 -14.40 8.10
N ILE A 27 -6.21 -15.54 7.44
CA ILE A 27 -5.10 -16.48 7.19
C ILE A 27 -4.06 -15.89 6.21
N ASN A 28 -4.50 -15.20 5.16
CA ASN A 28 -3.59 -14.80 4.08
C ASN A 28 -2.95 -13.42 4.28
N ILE A 29 -3.40 -12.63 5.26
CA ILE A 29 -2.95 -11.24 5.43
C ILE A 29 -2.64 -10.96 6.89
N VAL A 30 -3.58 -11.24 7.80
CA VAL A 30 -3.39 -10.95 9.23
C VAL A 30 -2.31 -11.85 9.82
N VAL A 31 -2.31 -13.15 9.49
CA VAL A 31 -1.27 -14.07 9.99
C VAL A 31 0.13 -13.70 9.47
N PRO A 32 0.36 -13.50 8.15
CA PRO A 32 1.65 -13.00 7.67
C PRO A 32 2.05 -11.68 8.32
N TYR A 33 1.13 -10.74 8.47
CA TYR A 33 1.38 -9.46 9.14
C TYR A 33 1.88 -9.65 10.58
N LEU A 34 1.21 -10.49 11.37
CA LEU A 34 1.61 -10.73 12.76
C LEU A 34 2.96 -11.44 12.83
N LEU A 35 3.17 -12.49 12.02
CA LEU A 35 4.42 -13.23 12.01
C LEU A 35 5.60 -12.33 11.61
N TRP A 36 5.45 -11.54 10.55
CA TRP A 36 6.49 -10.58 10.15
C TRP A 36 6.68 -9.47 11.17
N SER A 37 5.62 -8.97 11.79
CA SER A 37 5.75 -8.00 12.88
C SER A 37 6.63 -8.56 14.01
N PHE A 38 6.42 -9.83 14.40
CA PHE A 38 7.30 -10.47 15.38
C PHE A 38 8.74 -10.63 14.89
N ILE A 39 8.95 -11.06 13.64
CA ILE A 39 10.30 -11.17 13.05
C ILE A 39 11.01 -9.81 13.08
N TYR A 40 10.32 -8.73 12.70
CA TYR A 40 10.89 -7.38 12.70
C TYR A 40 11.14 -6.85 14.11
N LEU A 41 10.27 -7.14 15.08
CA LEU A 41 10.51 -6.76 16.48
C LEU A 41 11.76 -7.46 17.04
N ILE A 42 11.92 -8.76 16.75
CA ILE A 42 13.13 -9.52 17.14
C ILE A 42 14.35 -8.92 16.43
N TYR A 43 14.27 -8.65 15.13
CA TYR A 43 15.36 -8.03 14.38
C TYR A 43 15.76 -6.67 14.96
N SER A 44 14.78 -5.79 15.22
CA SER A 44 15.00 -4.48 15.82
C SER A 44 15.65 -4.57 17.21
N GLN A 45 15.38 -5.62 17.99
CA GLN A 45 16.06 -5.81 19.27
C GLN A 45 17.59 -5.95 19.13
N PHE A 46 18.08 -6.46 18.00
CA PHE A 46 19.52 -6.61 17.75
C PHE A 46 20.13 -5.41 17.03
N THR A 47 19.36 -4.69 16.21
CA THR A 47 19.90 -3.60 15.38
C THR A 47 19.59 -2.21 15.89
N ASP A 48 18.47 -2.04 16.56
CA ASP A 48 17.97 -0.77 17.08
C ASP A 48 17.09 -0.98 18.33
N PRO A 49 17.71 -1.35 19.46
CA PRO A 49 16.97 -1.77 20.66
C PRO A 49 16.06 -0.66 21.22
N GLN A 50 16.38 0.61 20.96
CA GLN A 50 15.62 1.77 21.45
C GLN A 50 14.24 1.87 20.81
N ASN A 51 14.05 1.27 19.63
CA ASN A 51 12.79 1.27 18.91
C ASN A 51 11.87 0.08 19.26
N VAL A 52 12.28 -0.78 20.19
CA VAL A 52 11.46 -1.91 20.67
C VAL A 52 10.70 -1.50 21.95
N PRO A 53 9.36 -1.64 22.00
CA PRO A 53 8.62 -1.35 23.20
C PRO A 53 9.01 -2.26 24.37
N GLU A 54 9.30 -1.67 25.52
CA GLU A 54 9.68 -2.40 26.75
C GLU A 54 8.49 -3.05 27.46
N SER A 55 7.26 -2.60 27.17
CA SER A 55 6.04 -3.10 27.80
C SER A 55 5.20 -3.95 26.85
N LEU A 56 4.49 -4.95 27.41
CA LEU A 56 3.52 -5.76 26.66
C LEU A 56 2.44 -4.88 26.00
N LEU A 57 2.02 -3.81 26.70
CA LEU A 57 1.03 -2.87 26.18
C LEU A 57 1.59 -2.08 24.97
N GLY A 58 2.86 -1.68 25.01
CA GLY A 58 3.55 -1.06 23.88
C GLY A 58 3.73 -2.01 22.69
N LEU A 59 4.04 -3.28 22.94
CA LEU A 59 4.11 -4.31 21.89
C LEU A 59 2.75 -4.52 21.22
N LEU A 60 1.68 -4.66 22.03
CA LEU A 60 0.32 -4.79 21.53
C LEU A 60 -0.09 -3.54 20.75
N LYS A 61 0.25 -2.34 21.23
CA LYS A 61 0.02 -1.09 20.52
C LYS A 61 0.69 -1.11 19.16
N ASN A 62 1.98 -1.46 19.08
CA ASN A 62 2.72 -1.51 17.81
C ASN A 62 2.12 -2.53 16.82
N LEU A 63 1.66 -3.68 17.32
CA LEU A 63 0.98 -4.69 16.51
C LEU A 63 -0.41 -4.23 16.07
N MET A 64 -1.11 -3.42 16.86
CA MET A 64 -2.43 -2.90 16.55
C MET A 64 -2.40 -1.60 15.74
N SER A 65 -1.25 -0.94 15.60
CA SER A 65 -1.09 0.31 14.85
C SER A 65 -0.27 0.15 13.56
N GLY A 66 0.31 -1.03 13.29
CA GLY A 66 1.19 -1.24 12.15
C GLY A 66 2.57 -0.60 12.33
N GLN A 67 3.01 -0.40 13.57
CA GLN A 67 4.28 0.26 13.93
C GLN A 67 5.45 -0.70 14.14
N ALA A 68 5.24 -2.02 14.02
CA ALA A 68 6.32 -3.00 14.20
C ALA A 68 7.52 -2.79 13.25
N TYR A 69 7.28 -2.27 12.03
CA TYR A 69 8.33 -1.83 11.11
C TYR A 69 7.77 -0.83 10.09
N TYR A 70 8.62 0.00 9.49
CA TYR A 70 8.20 1.21 8.75
C TYR A 70 7.23 0.94 7.59
N HIS A 71 7.30 -0.20 6.90
CA HIS A 71 6.46 -0.50 5.76
C HIS A 71 5.16 -1.21 6.15
N LEU A 72 5.13 -1.97 7.26
CA LEU A 72 4.04 -2.88 7.64
C LEU A 72 2.69 -2.20 7.86
N TYR A 73 2.68 -0.89 8.08
CA TYR A 73 1.46 -0.09 8.20
C TYR A 73 0.51 -0.31 7.01
N PHE A 74 1.02 -0.56 5.80
CA PHE A 74 0.17 -0.78 4.64
C PHE A 74 -0.69 -2.06 4.76
N LEU A 75 -0.16 -3.14 5.37
CA LEU A 75 -0.98 -4.32 5.67
C LEU A 75 -2.05 -4.02 6.71
N PHE A 76 -1.71 -3.22 7.71
CA PHE A 76 -2.67 -2.76 8.70
C PHE A 76 -3.81 -1.93 8.07
N VAL A 77 -3.47 -0.99 7.18
CA VAL A 77 -4.46 -0.23 6.38
C VAL A 77 -5.32 -1.18 5.53
N MET A 78 -4.74 -2.20 4.92
CA MET A 78 -5.49 -3.19 4.15
C MET A 78 -6.49 -3.97 5.02
N ILE A 79 -6.13 -4.32 6.26
CA ILE A 79 -7.04 -4.95 7.23
C ILE A 79 -8.24 -4.05 7.52
N GLN A 80 -8.00 -2.75 7.76
CA GLN A 80 -9.07 -1.76 7.97
C GLN A 80 -10.03 -1.72 6.77
N PHE A 81 -9.50 -1.72 5.54
CA PHE A 81 -10.35 -1.76 4.33
C PHE A 81 -11.16 -3.05 4.19
N TYR A 82 -10.65 -4.21 4.63
CA TYR A 82 -11.46 -5.43 4.62
C TYR A 82 -12.62 -5.36 5.60
N CYS A 83 -12.41 -4.76 6.77
CA CYS A 83 -13.48 -4.51 7.75
C CYS A 83 -14.50 -3.48 7.23
N LEU A 84 -14.05 -2.45 6.52
CA LEU A 84 -14.90 -1.40 5.94
C LEU A 84 -15.62 -1.82 4.65
N LEU A 85 -15.14 -2.86 3.97
CA LEU A 85 -15.70 -3.31 2.69
C LEU A 85 -17.23 -3.50 2.67
N PRO A 86 -17.89 -4.18 3.63
CA PRO A 86 -19.35 -4.31 3.61
C PRO A 86 -20.06 -2.96 3.67
N PHE A 87 -19.58 -2.05 4.52
CA PHE A 87 -20.11 -0.70 4.64
C PHE A 87 -19.93 0.08 3.33
N LEU A 88 -18.73 0.03 2.74
CA LEU A 88 -18.48 0.72 1.48
C LEU A 88 -19.36 0.15 0.34
N LEU A 89 -19.50 -1.17 0.22
CA LEU A 89 -20.40 -1.78 -0.76
C LEU A 89 -21.85 -1.32 -0.58
N TRP A 90 -22.32 -1.27 0.68
CA TRP A 90 -23.64 -0.73 1.01
C TRP A 90 -23.76 0.75 0.62
N SER A 91 -22.78 1.59 0.95
CA SER A 91 -22.77 3.02 0.61
C SER A 91 -22.81 3.25 -0.90
N PHE A 92 -22.03 2.47 -1.68
CA PHE A 92 -22.04 2.54 -3.14
C PHE A 92 -23.40 2.17 -3.75
N ARG A 93 -24.14 1.26 -3.10
CA ARG A 93 -25.50 0.86 -3.52
C ARG A 93 -26.55 1.88 -3.12
N LYS A 94 -26.47 2.39 -1.89
CA LYS A 94 -27.48 3.29 -1.31
C LYS A 94 -27.36 4.72 -1.81
N TRP A 95 -26.14 5.25 -1.86
CA TRP A 95 -25.87 6.66 -2.21
C TRP A 95 -25.30 6.83 -3.62
N GLY A 96 -24.91 5.75 -4.28
CA GLY A 96 -24.33 5.80 -5.62
C GLY A 96 -22.86 6.20 -5.64
N GLY A 97 -22.20 5.91 -6.76
CA GLY A 97 -20.75 6.04 -6.88
C GLY A 97 -20.22 7.47 -6.75
N TRP A 98 -20.90 8.46 -7.31
CA TRP A 98 -20.41 9.85 -7.29
C TRP A 98 -20.40 10.44 -5.88
N ILE A 99 -21.45 10.21 -5.08
CA ILE A 99 -21.51 10.69 -3.70
C ILE A 99 -20.40 10.04 -2.86
N VAL A 100 -20.22 8.72 -2.97
CA VAL A 100 -19.16 8.02 -2.22
C VAL A 100 -17.77 8.49 -2.64
N LEU A 101 -17.54 8.70 -3.94
CA LEU A 101 -16.27 9.22 -4.43
C LEU A 101 -16.00 10.63 -3.91
N SER A 102 -16.96 11.55 -3.98
CA SER A 102 -16.82 12.91 -3.47
C SER A 102 -16.56 12.94 -1.96
N LEU A 103 -17.31 12.18 -1.16
CA LEU A 103 -17.09 12.08 0.28
C LEU A 103 -15.70 11.50 0.60
N SER A 104 -15.29 10.45 -0.11
CA SER A 104 -13.96 9.86 0.07
C SER A 104 -12.84 10.82 -0.34
N LEU A 105 -13.05 11.63 -1.37
CA LEU A 105 -12.10 12.65 -1.82
C LEU A 105 -11.91 13.72 -0.77
N TRP A 106 -13.01 14.30 -0.26
CA TRP A 106 -12.95 15.30 0.82
C TRP A 106 -12.29 14.76 2.07
N CYS A 107 -12.59 13.51 2.43
CA CYS A 107 -11.95 12.85 3.56
C CYS A 107 -10.44 12.69 3.37
N THR A 108 -10.01 12.21 2.19
CA THR A 108 -8.58 12.07 1.88
C THR A 108 -7.87 13.42 1.80
N LEU A 109 -8.46 14.42 1.13
CA LEU A 109 -7.89 15.77 1.08
C LEU A 109 -7.76 16.38 2.46
N GLY A 110 -8.78 16.27 3.31
CA GLY A 110 -8.71 16.74 4.70
C GLY A 110 -7.51 16.16 5.46
N THR A 111 -7.25 14.85 5.32
CA THR A 111 -6.07 14.23 5.96
C THR A 111 -4.72 14.58 5.31
N GLN A 112 -4.72 15.07 4.08
CA GLN A 112 -3.50 15.42 3.33
C GLN A 112 -3.12 16.90 3.50
N THR A 113 -4.11 17.78 3.62
CA THR A 113 -3.88 19.23 3.66
C THR A 113 -3.88 19.80 5.07
N LEU A 114 -4.60 19.19 6.02
CA LEU A 114 -4.62 19.67 7.40
C LEU A 114 -3.30 19.32 8.09
N THR A 115 -2.72 20.31 8.76
CA THR A 115 -1.62 20.09 9.70
C THR A 115 -2.09 19.26 10.89
N TRP A 116 -1.14 18.66 11.60
CA TRP A 116 -1.46 17.91 12.80
C TRP A 116 -2.11 18.77 13.90
N GLU A 117 -1.69 20.04 14.00
CA GLU A 117 -2.28 20.99 14.94
C GLU A 117 -3.73 21.32 14.59
N GLU A 118 -4.01 21.62 13.33
CA GLU A 118 -5.38 21.84 12.85
C GLU A 118 -6.25 20.59 13.07
N THR A 119 -5.69 19.41 12.81
CA THR A 119 -6.39 18.13 13.03
C THR A 119 -6.78 17.94 14.50
N LYS A 120 -5.87 18.26 15.44
CA LYS A 120 -6.14 18.22 16.89
C LYS A 120 -7.20 19.25 17.31
N ASN A 121 -7.22 20.42 16.68
CA ASN A 121 -8.23 21.44 16.95
C ASN A 121 -9.63 21.01 16.47
N PHE A 122 -9.72 20.35 15.31
CA PHE A 122 -10.99 19.81 14.81
C PHE A 122 -11.47 18.58 15.61
N PHE A 123 -10.55 17.75 16.09
CA PHE A 123 -10.85 16.55 16.85
C PHE A 123 -10.06 16.56 18.17
N PRO A 124 -10.60 17.17 19.25
CA PRO A 124 -9.94 17.26 20.56
C PRO A 124 -10.00 15.93 21.32
N VAL A 125 -9.53 14.87 20.68
CA VAL A 125 -9.38 13.52 21.21
C VAL A 125 -7.87 13.26 21.27
N PRO A 126 -7.34 12.54 22.28
CA PRO A 126 -5.92 12.19 22.37
C PRO A 126 -5.56 11.15 21.29
N LEU A 127 -5.58 11.57 20.03
CA LEU A 127 -5.14 10.79 18.88
C LEU A 127 -3.65 11.06 18.69
N GLU A 128 -2.90 10.03 18.30
CA GLU A 128 -1.52 10.18 17.87
C GLU A 128 -1.46 10.43 16.36
N GLU A 129 -0.51 11.26 15.93
CA GLU A 129 -0.37 11.64 14.53
C GLU A 129 -0.20 10.41 13.63
N GLU A 130 0.64 9.48 14.08
CA GLU A 130 0.89 8.24 13.37
C GLU A 130 -0.36 7.38 13.22
N MET A 131 -1.26 7.38 14.21
CA MET A 131 -2.48 6.60 14.16
C MET A 131 -3.42 7.12 13.08
N ILE A 132 -3.49 8.44 12.88
CA ILE A 132 -4.27 9.03 11.79
C ILE A 132 -3.60 8.79 10.44
N ARG A 133 -2.28 9.02 10.32
CA ARG A 133 -1.55 8.80 9.07
C ARG A 133 -1.57 7.33 8.61
N ARG A 134 -1.57 6.38 9.55
CA ARG A 134 -1.66 4.92 9.29
C ARG A 134 -3.11 4.39 9.31
N SER A 135 -4.11 5.26 9.44
CA SER A 135 -5.51 4.89 9.30
C SER A 135 -5.92 4.74 7.83
N PHE A 136 -7.13 4.29 7.56
CA PHE A 136 -7.68 4.22 6.21
C PHE A 136 -8.02 5.59 5.60
N PHE A 137 -8.11 6.67 6.38
CA PHE A 137 -8.61 7.98 5.91
C PHE A 137 -7.77 8.58 4.77
N PRO A 138 -6.42 8.63 4.85
CA PRO A 138 -5.60 9.14 3.74
C PRO A 138 -5.66 8.29 2.48
N TRP A 139 -6.14 7.05 2.59
CA TRP A 139 -6.17 6.07 1.50
C TRP A 139 -7.57 5.85 0.95
N LEU A 140 -8.59 6.46 1.56
CA LEU A 140 -10.00 6.16 1.33
C LEU A 140 -10.41 6.45 -0.11
N PHE A 141 -10.06 7.62 -0.63
CA PHE A 141 -10.35 7.98 -2.03
C PHE A 141 -9.75 6.97 -3.01
N TYR A 142 -8.47 6.63 -2.85
CA TYR A 142 -7.79 5.65 -3.70
C TYR A 142 -8.48 4.29 -3.69
N PHE A 143 -8.94 3.82 -2.53
CA PHE A 143 -9.66 2.57 -2.42
C PHE A 143 -11.03 2.65 -3.11
N CYS A 144 -11.78 3.74 -2.88
CA CYS A 144 -13.09 3.98 -3.48
C CYS A 144 -13.06 4.17 -5.00
N VAL A 145 -12.05 4.83 -5.57
CA VAL A 145 -11.86 4.89 -7.04
C VAL A 145 -11.68 3.49 -7.60
N GLY A 146 -10.84 2.68 -6.95
CA GLY A 146 -10.72 1.26 -7.28
C GLY A 146 -12.08 0.57 -7.24
N GLY A 147 -12.83 0.73 -6.16
CA GLY A 147 -14.15 0.16 -5.98
C GLY A 147 -15.14 0.54 -7.10
N TRP A 148 -15.20 1.83 -7.43
CA TRP A 148 -16.03 2.36 -8.51
C TRP A 148 -15.66 1.78 -9.88
N LEU A 149 -14.35 1.67 -10.17
CA LEU A 149 -13.87 0.98 -11.38
C LEU A 149 -14.27 -0.50 -11.38
N GLY A 150 -14.15 -1.19 -10.24
CA GLY A 150 -14.49 -2.60 -10.10
C GLY A 150 -15.97 -2.89 -10.36
N LEU A 151 -16.88 -2.05 -9.86
CA LEU A 151 -18.33 -2.19 -10.07
C LEU A 151 -18.75 -2.04 -11.54
N ARG A 152 -17.96 -1.34 -12.36
CA ARG A 152 -18.27 -1.00 -13.76
C ARG A 152 -17.16 -1.39 -14.73
N PHE A 153 -16.38 -2.42 -14.37
CA PHE A 153 -15.08 -2.69 -14.97
C PHE A 153 -15.07 -2.67 -16.50
N HIS A 154 -15.91 -3.50 -17.15
CA HIS A 154 -15.96 -3.60 -18.61
C HIS A 154 -16.30 -2.28 -19.30
N ARG A 155 -17.27 -1.52 -18.75
CA ARG A 155 -17.68 -0.23 -19.30
C ARG A 155 -16.60 0.83 -19.09
N THR A 156 -16.02 0.91 -17.90
CA THR A 156 -15.03 1.95 -17.61
C THR A 156 -13.72 1.69 -18.34
N LEU A 157 -13.30 0.44 -18.46
CA LEU A 157 -12.08 0.07 -19.18
C LEU A 157 -12.12 0.50 -20.65
N SER A 158 -13.25 0.33 -21.34
CA SER A 158 -13.40 0.76 -22.74
C SER A 158 -13.35 2.28 -22.92
N HIS A 159 -13.84 3.04 -21.94
CA HIS A 159 -13.68 4.50 -21.93
C HIS A 159 -12.22 4.90 -21.66
N LEU A 160 -11.57 4.27 -20.68
CA LEU A 160 -10.19 4.56 -20.33
C LEU A 160 -9.22 4.25 -21.47
N GLN A 161 -9.49 3.23 -22.28
CA GLN A 161 -8.69 2.88 -23.46
C GLN A 161 -8.66 3.96 -24.55
N ARG A 162 -9.67 4.84 -24.60
CA ARG A 162 -9.75 5.90 -25.62
C ARG A 162 -8.91 7.13 -25.27
N LEU A 163 -8.40 7.20 -24.04
CA LEU A 163 -7.55 8.31 -23.62
C LEU A 163 -6.20 8.25 -24.35
N PRO A 164 -5.68 9.39 -24.84
CA PRO A 164 -4.44 9.42 -25.59
C PRO A 164 -3.26 9.03 -24.70
N LEU A 165 -2.51 8.00 -25.11
CA LEU A 165 -1.37 7.48 -24.35
C LEU A 165 -0.32 8.57 -24.06
N MET A 166 -0.02 9.41 -25.05
CA MET A 166 0.92 10.53 -24.88
C MET A 166 0.42 11.55 -23.85
N GLY A 167 -0.88 11.84 -23.82
CA GLY A 167 -1.46 12.73 -22.82
C GLY A 167 -1.37 12.15 -21.41
N LEU A 168 -1.63 10.85 -21.26
CA LEU A 168 -1.47 10.16 -19.98
C LEU A 168 -0.01 10.11 -19.51
N LEU A 169 0.93 9.88 -20.43
CA LEU A 169 2.37 9.94 -20.14
C LEU A 169 2.77 11.35 -19.70
N ALA A 170 2.33 12.39 -20.42
CA ALA A 170 2.60 13.78 -20.07
C ALA A 170 2.07 14.14 -18.67
N VAL A 171 0.82 13.77 -18.35
CA VAL A 171 0.22 14.01 -17.03
C VAL A 171 0.96 13.24 -15.93
N SER A 172 1.31 11.98 -16.17
CA SER A 172 2.01 11.15 -15.18
C SER A 172 3.42 11.68 -14.91
N THR A 173 4.13 12.10 -15.96
CA THR A 173 5.46 12.71 -15.85
C THR A 173 5.38 14.06 -15.16
N ALA A 174 4.43 14.93 -15.54
CA ALA A 174 4.26 16.23 -14.89
C ALA A 174 3.95 16.11 -13.40
N ALA A 175 3.03 15.21 -13.03
CA ALA A 175 2.72 14.92 -11.63
C ALA A 175 3.92 14.31 -10.89
N GLY A 176 4.68 13.42 -11.53
CA GLY A 176 5.90 12.85 -10.97
C GLY A 176 7.00 13.89 -10.73
N VAL A 177 7.24 14.79 -11.69
CA VAL A 177 8.20 15.89 -11.55
C VAL A 177 7.77 16.83 -10.42
N LEU A 178 6.48 17.13 -10.30
CA LEU A 178 5.97 17.97 -9.22
C LEU A 178 6.17 17.32 -7.84
N LEU A 179 5.96 16.00 -7.74
CA LEU A 179 6.25 15.25 -6.50
C LEU A 179 7.75 15.30 -6.15
N VAL A 180 8.63 15.08 -7.14
CA VAL A 180 10.08 15.17 -6.93
C VAL A 180 10.48 16.58 -6.51
N TYR A 181 9.90 17.61 -7.12
CA TYR A 181 10.14 19.00 -6.75
C TYR A 181 9.67 19.32 -5.33
N GLN A 182 8.49 18.85 -4.92
CA GLN A 182 8.01 19.03 -3.55
C GLN A 182 8.92 18.35 -2.52
N MET A 183 9.42 17.16 -2.83
CA MET A 183 10.35 16.43 -1.97
C MET A 183 11.71 17.13 -1.90
N ALA A 184 12.33 17.41 -3.04
CA ALA A 184 13.70 17.90 -3.13
C ALA A 184 13.86 19.40 -2.79
N CYS A 185 12.88 20.22 -3.14
CA CYS A 185 12.97 21.68 -2.98
C CYS A 185 12.15 22.19 -1.80
N LEU A 186 10.98 21.60 -1.53
CA LEU A 186 10.08 22.06 -0.47
C LEU A 186 10.16 21.22 0.81
N HIS A 187 11.00 20.18 0.84
CA HIS A 187 11.16 19.25 1.97
C HIS A 187 9.81 18.72 2.49
N ARG A 188 8.81 18.63 1.59
CA ARG A 188 7.51 18.04 1.90
C ARG A 188 7.65 16.54 1.76
N GLU A 189 7.97 15.89 2.86
CA GLU A 189 8.11 14.44 2.89
C GLU A 189 6.74 13.76 2.94
N GLY A 190 6.52 12.85 1.99
CA GLY A 190 5.46 11.84 2.08
C GLY A 190 4.44 11.83 0.95
N PHE A 191 3.64 10.77 0.96
CA PHE A 191 2.61 10.48 -0.04
C PHE A 191 1.27 11.17 0.25
N TYR A 192 1.27 12.24 1.06
CA TYR A 192 0.08 12.89 1.59
C TYR A 192 -0.17 14.24 0.94
N THR A 193 0.02 14.34 -0.38
CA THR A 193 -0.18 15.60 -1.11
C THR A 193 -1.20 15.42 -2.24
N PRO A 194 -2.00 16.44 -2.59
CA PRO A 194 -3.01 16.31 -3.65
C PRO A 194 -2.44 15.83 -5.01
N GLU A 195 -1.18 16.13 -5.28
CA GLU A 195 -0.44 15.72 -6.48
C GLU A 195 -0.29 14.19 -6.57
N THR A 196 -0.17 13.51 -5.42
CA THR A 196 -0.13 12.05 -5.37
C THR A 196 -1.42 11.42 -5.87
N ILE A 197 -2.57 12.10 -5.73
CA ILE A 197 -3.85 11.62 -6.25
C ILE A 197 -3.80 11.62 -7.79
N ILE A 198 -3.33 12.71 -8.40
CA ILE A 198 -3.21 12.86 -9.85
C ILE A 198 -2.21 11.83 -10.39
N TYR A 199 -1.05 11.69 -9.74
CA TYR A 199 -0.04 10.72 -10.12
C TYR A 199 -0.58 9.28 -10.04
N ALA A 200 -1.22 8.89 -8.94
CA ALA A 200 -1.75 7.54 -8.78
C ALA A 200 -2.87 7.20 -9.77
N LEU A 201 -3.77 8.17 -10.05
CA LEU A 201 -4.84 8.00 -11.03
C LEU A 201 -4.27 7.81 -12.44
N SER A 202 -3.34 8.66 -12.85
CA SER A 202 -2.73 8.61 -14.18
C SER A 202 -1.92 7.33 -14.40
N ILE A 203 -1.11 6.94 -13.42
CA ILE A 203 -0.37 5.66 -13.44
C ILE A 203 -1.29 4.45 -13.46
N LEU A 204 -2.41 4.46 -12.73
CA LEU A 204 -3.38 3.36 -12.79
C LEU A 204 -3.94 3.20 -14.21
N VAL A 205 -4.36 4.30 -14.83
CA VAL A 205 -4.94 4.27 -16.18
C VAL A 205 -3.90 3.82 -17.21
N LEU A 206 -2.67 4.35 -17.13
CA LEU A 206 -1.54 3.89 -17.96
C LEU A 206 -1.30 2.38 -17.80
N GLY A 207 -1.22 1.90 -16.56
CA GLY A 207 -1.02 0.48 -16.26
C GLY A 207 -2.11 -0.40 -16.85
N LEU A 208 -3.38 0.01 -16.76
CA LEU A 208 -4.50 -0.72 -17.36
C LEU A 208 -4.44 -0.74 -18.89
N GLN A 209 -4.07 0.38 -19.54
CA GLN A 209 -3.90 0.42 -20.99
C GLN A 209 -2.73 -0.45 -21.47
N LEU A 210 -1.57 -0.35 -20.79
CA LEU A 210 -0.37 -1.10 -21.14
C LEU A 210 -0.55 -2.61 -20.95
N ALA A 211 -1.23 -3.03 -19.87
CA ALA A 211 -1.48 -4.44 -19.58
C ALA A 211 -2.35 -5.14 -20.65
N GLN A 212 -3.10 -4.38 -21.47
CA GLN A 212 -3.89 -4.93 -22.57
C GLN A 212 -3.15 -4.97 -23.90
N ARG A 213 -2.16 -4.09 -24.09
CA ARG A 213 -1.36 -4.03 -25.32
C ARG A 213 -0.14 -4.94 -25.25
N CYS A 214 0.44 -5.10 -24.07
CA CYS A 214 1.68 -5.81 -23.85
C CYS A 214 1.51 -6.87 -22.76
N ARG A 215 2.10 -8.05 -22.98
CA ARG A 215 2.24 -9.07 -21.93
C ARG A 215 3.60 -8.92 -21.27
N PHE A 216 3.59 -8.68 -19.95
CA PHE A 216 4.80 -8.55 -19.14
C PHE A 216 4.98 -9.80 -18.29
N SER A 217 5.48 -10.90 -18.88
CA SER A 217 5.58 -12.21 -18.22
C SER A 217 6.41 -12.17 -16.92
N LEU A 218 7.54 -11.45 -16.93
CA LEU A 218 8.37 -11.26 -15.75
C LEU A 218 7.65 -10.47 -14.65
N LEU A 219 6.98 -9.38 -15.03
CA LEU A 219 6.22 -8.53 -14.11
C LEU A 219 5.00 -9.27 -13.52
N GLU A 220 4.40 -10.16 -14.30
CA GLU A 220 3.33 -11.04 -13.83
C GLU A 220 3.88 -12.08 -12.83
N ALA A 221 5.03 -12.69 -13.13
CA ALA A 221 5.68 -13.66 -12.25
C ALA A 221 6.13 -13.07 -10.91
N THR A 222 6.65 -11.84 -10.92
CA THR A 222 6.99 -11.09 -9.70
C THR A 222 5.74 -10.56 -9.00
N GLY A 223 4.75 -10.08 -9.75
CA GLY A 223 3.47 -9.58 -9.25
C GLY A 223 2.69 -10.62 -8.44
N ARG A 224 2.69 -11.89 -8.87
CA ARG A 224 2.10 -13.01 -8.11
C ARG A 224 2.77 -13.24 -6.74
N ARG A 225 4.00 -12.77 -6.56
CA ARG A 225 4.82 -12.87 -5.34
C ARG A 225 4.96 -11.56 -4.60
N SER A 226 4.27 -10.52 -5.05
CA SER A 226 4.43 -9.14 -4.57
C SER A 226 4.24 -9.00 -3.06
N LEU A 227 3.28 -9.70 -2.45
CA LEU A 227 3.06 -9.67 -1.00
C LEU A 227 4.26 -10.22 -0.21
N ALA A 228 4.82 -11.33 -0.65
CA ALA A 228 5.98 -11.95 -0.01
C ALA A 228 7.23 -11.10 -0.17
N ILE A 229 7.47 -10.59 -1.38
CA ILE A 229 8.56 -9.66 -1.68
C ILE A 229 8.40 -8.40 -0.82
N TYR A 230 7.19 -7.87 -0.72
CA TYR A 230 6.87 -6.72 0.12
C TYR A 230 7.21 -6.96 1.60
N LEU A 231 7.00 -8.17 2.12
CA LEU A 231 7.33 -8.52 3.51
C LEU A 231 8.82 -8.75 3.75
N ILE A 232 9.54 -9.32 2.78
CA ILE A 232 10.95 -9.74 2.91
C ILE A 232 11.93 -8.59 2.60
N HIS A 233 11.61 -7.73 1.62
CA HIS A 233 12.59 -6.78 1.09
C HIS A 233 13.18 -5.81 2.12
N PRO A 234 12.47 -5.32 3.16
CA PRO A 234 13.03 -4.37 4.12
C PRO A 234 14.09 -5.02 5.01
N LEU A 235 13.86 -6.27 5.41
CA LEU A 235 14.86 -7.08 6.08
C LEU A 235 16.09 -7.30 5.19
N MET A 236 15.90 -7.58 3.90
CA MET A 236 17.04 -7.73 2.98
C MET A 236 17.77 -6.41 2.78
N LEU A 237 17.04 -5.31 2.65
CA LEU A 237 17.62 -3.97 2.52
C LEU A 237 18.45 -3.63 3.75
N SER A 238 17.93 -3.86 4.96
CA SER A 238 18.62 -3.55 6.22
C SER A 238 19.88 -4.41 6.42
N LEU A 239 19.86 -5.67 5.99
CA LEU A 239 21.03 -6.56 6.05
C LEU A 239 22.09 -6.24 5.01
N LEU A 240 21.69 -5.82 3.80
CA LEU A 240 22.61 -5.62 2.67
C LEU A 240 23.20 -4.21 2.63
N THR A 241 22.47 -3.19 3.14
CA THR A 241 22.94 -1.80 3.12
C THR A 241 24.32 -1.65 3.79
N PRO A 242 24.57 -2.17 5.00
CA PRO A 242 25.88 -2.07 5.65
C PRO A 242 27.02 -2.69 4.85
N LEU A 243 26.75 -3.77 4.11
CA LEU A 243 27.77 -4.46 3.30
C LEU A 243 28.21 -3.60 2.11
N THR A 244 27.30 -2.80 1.55
CA THR A 244 27.61 -1.92 0.41
C THR A 244 28.41 -0.69 0.79
N LYS A 245 28.34 -0.23 2.05
CA LYS A 245 29.01 0.98 2.53
C LYS A 245 30.52 0.98 2.31
N SER A 246 31.13 -0.20 2.30
CA SER A 246 32.59 -0.35 2.12
C SER A 246 33.06 -0.20 0.67
N TRP A 247 32.17 -0.29 -0.32
CA TRP A 247 32.53 -0.33 -1.75
C TRP A 247 31.81 0.74 -2.60
N ILE A 248 30.65 1.22 -2.15
CA ILE A 248 29.83 2.19 -2.88
C ILE A 248 29.50 3.35 -1.94
N PRO A 249 29.75 4.61 -2.34
CA PRO A 249 29.39 5.77 -1.53
C PRO A 249 27.89 5.81 -1.23
N GLU A 250 27.56 6.17 0.00
CA GLU A 250 26.17 6.23 0.48
C GLU A 250 25.35 7.27 -0.29
N GLU A 251 24.05 7.00 -0.42
CA GLU A 251 23.06 7.91 -1.02
C GLU A 251 23.31 8.25 -2.50
N THR A 252 24.09 7.41 -3.19
CA THR A 252 24.36 7.58 -4.62
C THR A 252 23.43 6.74 -5.50
N TYR A 253 23.14 7.22 -6.72
CA TYR A 253 22.35 6.46 -7.70
C TYR A 253 22.89 5.05 -7.98
N PRO A 254 24.22 4.82 -8.10
CA PRO A 254 24.77 3.48 -8.25
C PRO A 254 24.42 2.57 -7.06
N GLN A 255 24.51 3.07 -5.83
CA GLN A 255 24.11 2.29 -4.65
C GLN A 255 22.63 1.93 -4.70
N PHE A 256 21.77 2.89 -5.05
CA PHE A 256 20.33 2.66 -5.19
C PHE A 256 20.01 1.57 -6.21
N PHE A 257 20.53 1.66 -7.44
CA PHE A 257 20.24 0.67 -8.47
C PHE A 257 20.83 -0.70 -8.10
N PHE A 258 22.03 -0.74 -7.53
CA PHE A 258 22.63 -1.98 -7.06
C PHE A 258 21.77 -2.65 -5.98
N LEU A 259 21.43 -1.93 -4.92
CA LEU A 259 20.58 -2.45 -3.85
C LEU A 259 19.20 -2.85 -4.38
N PHE A 260 18.59 -2.07 -5.27
CA PHE A 260 17.31 -2.40 -5.88
C PHE A 260 17.34 -3.78 -6.57
N PHE A 261 18.30 -4.02 -7.46
CA PHE A 261 18.37 -5.28 -8.18
C PHE A 261 18.75 -6.46 -7.28
N VAL A 262 19.69 -6.26 -6.35
CA VAL A 262 20.16 -7.31 -5.44
C VAL A 262 19.05 -7.69 -4.45
N VAL A 263 18.44 -6.71 -3.76
CA VAL A 263 17.34 -6.93 -2.82
C VAL A 263 16.15 -7.57 -3.52
N LEU A 264 15.79 -7.11 -4.72
CA LEU A 264 14.68 -7.69 -5.48
C LEU A 264 14.98 -9.16 -5.84
N SER A 265 16.18 -9.44 -6.35
CA SER A 265 16.57 -10.79 -6.77
C SER A 265 16.59 -11.76 -5.59
N ILE A 266 17.16 -11.35 -4.46
CA ILE A 266 17.20 -12.16 -3.24
C ILE A 266 15.79 -12.35 -2.67
N SER A 267 14.96 -11.31 -2.63
CA SER A 267 13.58 -11.39 -2.15
C SER A 267 12.72 -12.33 -3.00
N VAL A 268 12.90 -12.29 -4.32
CA VAL A 268 12.25 -13.23 -5.25
C VAL A 268 12.75 -14.66 -5.01
N GLY A 269 14.06 -14.85 -4.89
CA GLY A 269 14.67 -16.16 -4.60
C GLY A 269 14.16 -16.77 -3.29
N LEU A 270 14.17 -16.00 -2.20
CA LEU A 270 13.65 -16.41 -0.90
C LEU A 270 12.16 -16.74 -0.97
N THR A 271 11.37 -15.96 -1.70
CA THR A 271 9.95 -16.27 -1.91
C THR A 271 9.76 -17.62 -2.63
N MET A 272 10.58 -17.92 -3.64
CA MET A 272 10.54 -19.21 -4.34
C MET A 272 10.94 -20.38 -3.43
N VAL A 273 11.84 -20.16 -2.47
CA VAL A 273 12.17 -21.16 -1.43
C VAL A 273 10.98 -21.36 -0.49
N LEU A 274 10.37 -20.27 0.01
CA LEU A 274 9.18 -20.33 0.87
C LEU A 274 7.98 -21.00 0.18
N GLU A 275 7.89 -20.96 -1.15
CA GLU A 275 6.89 -21.70 -1.92
C GLU A 275 7.03 -23.23 -1.80
N ARG A 276 8.24 -23.72 -1.54
CA ARG A 276 8.55 -25.16 -1.46
C ARG A 276 8.47 -25.72 -0.03
N ILE A 277 8.48 -24.86 0.98
CA ILE A 277 8.45 -25.25 2.40
C ILE A 277 7.01 -25.53 2.86
N PRO A 278 6.73 -26.63 3.57
CA PRO A 278 5.42 -26.88 4.16
C PRO A 278 5.04 -25.73 5.11
N TYR A 279 3.80 -25.25 5.02
CA TYR A 279 3.30 -24.07 5.75
C TYR A 279 3.92 -22.72 5.39
N GLY A 280 4.79 -22.63 4.37
CA GLY A 280 5.37 -21.35 3.92
C GLY A 280 4.32 -20.29 3.55
N PHE A 281 3.10 -20.71 3.18
CA PHE A 281 1.97 -19.80 2.93
C PHE A 281 1.61 -18.88 4.11
N LEU A 282 1.96 -19.24 5.34
CA LEU A 282 1.75 -18.40 6.52
C LEU A 282 2.67 -17.17 6.53
N LEU A 283 3.87 -17.28 5.94
CA LEU A 283 4.84 -16.18 5.88
C LEU A 283 4.70 -15.35 4.60
N LYS A 284 4.43 -15.99 3.45
CA LYS A 284 4.31 -15.27 2.17
C LYS A 284 2.90 -14.73 1.87
N GLY A 285 1.88 -15.24 2.58
CA GLY A 285 0.48 -15.10 2.16
C GLY A 285 0.17 -15.97 0.92
N ARG A 286 -1.11 -15.96 0.49
CA ARG A 286 -1.58 -16.66 -0.72
C ARG A 286 -1.97 -15.68 -1.81
#